data_AF-I6V2S5-F1
#
_entry.id   AF-I6V2S5-F1
#
_cell.length_a   1.000
_cell.length_b   1.000
_cell.length_c   1.000
_cell.angle_alpha   90.00
_cell.angle_beta   90.00
_cell.angle_gamma   90.00
#
_symmetry.space_group_name_H-M   'P 1'
#
loop_
_entity.id
_entity.type
_entity.pdbx_description
1 polymer ?
#
loop_
_entity_poly.entity_id
_entity_poly.type
_entity_poly.pdbx_seq_one_letter_code
_entity_poly.pdbx_strand_id
1 'polypeptide(L)'
;PHYYSLLAAYLECQKVGAPPEVSARLTAMAQELEARQRAALGGLGAATEPELDQFMEAYHEMLVKFREELTRPLQEAMEFMRRVESQLSSLSISGRSLRNILSSG
;
A
#
# COMPACT_ATOMS: atom_id res chain seq x y z
N PRO A 1 3.26 14.15 20.56
CA PRO A 1 3.65 12.72 20.46
C PRO A 1 3.76 12.25 19.00
N HIS A 2 4.98 12.08 18.49
CA HIS A 2 5.26 11.67 17.10
C HIS A 2 5.21 10.15 16.89
N TYR A 3 5.24 9.36 17.97
CA TYR A 3 5.25 7.89 17.94
C TYR A 3 4.04 7.28 17.22
N TYR A 4 2.84 7.83 17.45
CA TYR A 4 1.62 7.37 16.81
C TYR A 4 1.64 7.59 15.29
N SER A 5 2.11 8.76 14.85
CA SER A 5 2.27 9.08 13.42
C SER A 5 3.33 8.20 12.75
N LEU A 6 4.40 7.86 13.47
CA LEU A 6 5.44 6.97 12.98
C LEU A 6 4.92 5.54 12.77
N LEU A 7 4.23 4.99 13.77
CA LEU A 7 3.58 3.69 13.66
C LEU A 7 2.55 3.64 12.54
N ALA A 8 1.76 4.70 12.37
CA ALA A 8 0.81 4.79 11.27
C ALA A 8 1.52 4.68 9.90
N ALA A 9 2.61 5.43 9.70
CA ALA A 9 3.40 5.34 8.47
C ALA A 9 3.98 3.93 8.25
N TYR A 10 4.42 3.27 9.31
CA TYR A 10 4.88 1.89 9.24
C TYR A 10 3.78 0.92 8.81
N LEU A 11 2.58 1.03 9.38
CA LEU A 11 1.42 0.21 9.00
C LEU A 11 1.04 0.44 7.53
N GLU A 12 1.12 1.67 7.04
CA GLU A 12 0.89 1.96 5.61
C GLU A 12 1.97 1.36 4.70
N CYS A 13 3.22 1.24 5.15
CA CYS A 13 4.24 0.48 4.41
C CYS A 13 3.85 -1.01 4.29
N GLN A 14 3.36 -1.59 5.38
CA GLN A 14 2.97 -3.01 5.40
C GLN A 14 1.75 -3.34 4.55
N LYS A 15 0.95 -2.33 4.18
CA LYS A 15 -0.20 -2.50 3.28
C LYS A 15 0.22 -2.62 1.82
N VAL A 16 1.43 -2.19 1.46
CA VAL A 16 1.89 -2.24 0.07
C VAL A 16 2.00 -3.69 -0.38
N GLY A 17 1.18 -4.08 -1.37
CA GLY A 17 1.12 -5.45 -1.90
C GLY A 17 0.46 -6.47 -0.97
N ALA A 18 -0.09 -6.05 0.17
CA ALA A 18 -0.79 -6.95 1.07
C ALA A 18 -2.13 -7.41 0.46
N PRO A 19 -2.54 -8.68 0.68
CA PRO A 19 -3.88 -9.14 0.35
C PRO A 19 -4.96 -8.31 1.07
N PRO A 20 -6.20 -8.24 0.53
CA PRO A 20 -7.29 -7.46 1.10
C PRO A 20 -7.55 -7.75 2.58
N GLU A 21 -7.47 -9.03 2.98
CA GLU A 21 -7.71 -9.48 4.36
C GLU A 21 -6.63 -8.93 5.31
N VAL A 22 -5.37 -8.91 4.86
CA VAL A 22 -4.24 -8.38 5.62
C VAL A 22 -4.33 -6.85 5.70
N SER A 23 -4.64 -6.18 4.59
CA SER A 23 -4.81 -4.73 4.53
C SER A 23 -5.95 -4.25 5.43
N ALA A 24 -7.07 -4.99 5.49
CA ALA A 24 -8.19 -4.70 6.38
C ALA A 24 -7.79 -4.80 7.85
N ARG A 25 -7.02 -5.84 8.23
CA ARG A 25 -6.48 -5.99 9.58
C ARG A 25 -5.54 -4.85 9.96
N LEU A 26 -4.61 -4.48 9.06
CA LEU A 26 -3.70 -3.36 9.27
C LEU A 26 -4.44 -2.03 9.43
N THR A 27 -5.53 -1.84 8.67
CA THR A 27 -6.40 -0.67 8.78
C THR A 27 -7.11 -0.61 10.13
N ALA A 28 -7.62 -1.75 10.63
CA ALA A 28 -8.24 -1.82 11.94
C ALA A 28 -7.23 -1.50 13.07
N MET A 29 -5.99 -1.97 12.94
CA MET A 29 -4.90 -1.63 13.88
C MET A 29 -4.57 -0.13 13.85
N ALA A 30 -4.52 0.50 12.67
CA ALA A 30 -4.31 1.94 12.54
C ALA A 30 -5.44 2.75 13.19
N GLN A 31 -6.69 2.34 13.02
CA GLN A 31 -7.85 2.97 13.66
C GLN A 31 -7.81 2.86 15.19
N GLU A 32 -7.44 1.69 15.71
CA GLU A 32 -7.28 1.49 17.16
C GLU A 32 -6.14 2.36 17.71
N LEU A 33 -5.04 2.47 16.97
CA LEU A 33 -3.90 3.32 17.31
C LEU A 33 -4.31 4.80 17.38
N GLU A 34 -5.08 5.31 16.41
CA GLU A 34 -5.62 6.66 16.45
C GLU A 34 -6.58 6.88 17.62
N ALA A 35 -7.44 5.91 17.93
CA ALA A 35 -8.36 6.00 19.07
C ALA A 35 -7.58 6.11 20.40
N ARG A 36 -6.50 5.33 20.55
CA ARG A 36 -5.58 5.41 21.70
C ARG A 36 -4.84 6.75 21.73
N GLN A 37 -4.40 7.27 20.59
CA GLN A 37 -3.77 8.58 20.50
C GLN A 37 -4.71 9.69 21.01
N ARG A 38 -5.98 9.70 20.55
CA ARG A 38 -6.99 10.67 20.98
C ARG A 38 -7.27 10.57 22.48
N ALA A 39 -7.33 9.36 23.04
CA ALA A 39 -7.50 9.14 24.47
C ALA A 39 -6.29 9.62 25.30
N ALA A 40 -5.07 9.40 24.81
CA ALA A 40 -3.84 9.78 25.49
C ALA A 40 -3.58 11.30 25.49
N LEU A 41 -3.97 11.99 24.41
CA LEU A 41 -3.86 13.45 24.29
C LEU A 41 -4.76 14.22 25.28
N GLY A 42 -5.72 13.55 25.94
CA GLY A 42 -6.55 14.13 26.99
C GLY A 42 -5.92 14.14 28.39
N GLY A 43 -4.75 13.52 28.60
CA GLY A 43 -4.25 13.24 29.95
C GLY A 43 -2.83 13.67 30.30
N LEU A 44 -1.93 13.88 29.34
CA LEU A 44 -0.51 14.08 29.67
C LEU A 44 0.14 15.15 28.79
N GLY A 45 0.62 16.21 29.42
CA GLY A 45 1.66 17.06 28.86
C GLY A 45 2.94 16.23 28.76
N ALA A 46 3.16 15.62 27.60
CA ALA A 46 4.39 14.88 27.33
C ALA A 46 5.55 15.88 27.30
N ALA A 47 6.56 15.66 28.15
CA ALA A 47 7.83 16.33 28.00
C ALA A 47 8.38 15.97 26.61
N THR A 48 8.50 16.97 25.74
CA THR A 48 9.10 16.84 24.41
C THR A 48 10.61 16.74 24.57
N GLU A 49 11.16 15.59 24.20
CA GLU A 49 12.60 15.40 24.02
C GLU A 49 12.94 15.75 22.57
N PRO A 50 13.54 16.93 22.30
CA PRO A 50 13.67 17.45 20.95
C PRO A 50 14.51 16.55 20.02
N GLU A 51 15.51 15.85 20.55
CA GLU A 51 16.31 14.90 19.78
C GLU A 51 15.49 13.67 19.36
N LEU A 52 14.62 13.18 20.24
CA LEU A 52 13.74 12.05 19.97
C LEU A 52 12.66 12.44 18.96
N ASP A 53 12.09 13.63 19.09
CA ASP A 53 11.08 14.15 18.16
C ASP A 53 11.68 14.31 16.75
N GLN A 54 12.89 14.87 16.64
CA GLN A 54 13.60 14.99 15.37
C GLN A 54 13.91 13.62 14.75
N PHE A 55 14.35 12.65 15.55
CA PHE A 55 14.58 11.28 15.08
C PHE A 55 13.28 10.64 14.56
N MET A 56 12.17 10.78 15.30
CA MET A 56 10.88 10.23 14.90
C MET A 56 10.34 10.86 13.61
N GLU A 57 10.55 12.16 13.41
CA GLU A 57 10.21 12.84 12.15
C GLU A 57 11.06 12.35 10.98
N ALA A 58 12.39 12.30 11.14
CA ALA A 58 13.29 11.82 10.09
C ALA A 58 12.97 10.37 9.70
N TYR A 59 12.69 9.52 10.69
CA TYR A 59 12.33 8.12 10.44
C TYR A 59 10.94 8.00 9.81
N HIS A 60 9.98 8.85 10.18
CA HIS A 60 8.68 8.92 9.51
C HIS A 60 8.83 9.29 8.03
N GLU A 61 9.62 10.30 7.70
CA GLU A 61 9.90 10.68 6.30
C GLU A 61 10.56 9.54 5.53
N MET A 62 11.50 8.83 6.16
CA MET A 62 12.14 7.66 5.56
C MET A 62 11.12 6.57 5.24
N LEU A 63 10.17 6.28 6.13
CA LEU A 63 9.10 5.31 5.90
C LEU A 63 8.17 5.74 4.76
N VAL A 64 7.82 7.03 4.66
CA VAL A 64 7.00 7.54 3.56
C VAL A 64 7.69 7.30 2.22
N LYS A 65 8.98 7.65 2.11
CA LYS A 65 9.79 7.40 0.90
C LYS A 65 9.89 5.91 0.59
N PHE A 66 10.16 5.10 1.61
CA PHE A 66 10.22 3.65 1.46
C PHE A 66 8.91 3.06 0.92
N ARG A 67 7.75 3.53 1.40
CA ARG A 67 6.44 3.13 0.88
C ARG A 67 6.31 3.44 -0.61
N GLU A 68 6.72 4.63 -1.03
CA GLU A 68 6.67 5.05 -2.44
C GLU A 68 7.58 4.17 -3.31
N GLU A 69 8.80 3.92 -2.85
CA GLU A 69 9.76 3.04 -3.52
C GLU A 69 9.27 1.59 -3.60
N LEU A 70 8.51 1.09 -2.63
CA LEU A 70 7.86 -0.22 -2.70
C LEU A 70 6.65 -0.24 -3.63
N THR A 71 5.86 0.84 -3.63
CA THR A 71 4.61 0.91 -4.39
C THR A 71 4.86 0.95 -5.89
N ARG A 72 5.87 1.70 -6.31
CA ARG A 72 6.22 1.91 -7.72
C ARG A 72 6.49 0.60 -8.50
N PRO A 73 7.44 -0.28 -8.12
CA PRO A 73 7.71 -1.51 -8.86
C PRO A 73 6.50 -2.44 -8.89
N LEU A 74 5.67 -2.42 -7.85
CA LEU A 74 4.44 -3.21 -7.80
C LEU A 74 3.41 -2.72 -8.84
N GLN A 75 3.22 -1.41 -8.93
CA GLN A 75 2.35 -0.79 -9.95
C GLN A 75 2.86 -1.06 -11.37
N GLU A 76 4.17 -0.86 -11.60
CA GLU A 76 4.81 -1.14 -12.88
C GLU A 76 4.61 -2.62 -13.29
N ALA A 77 4.76 -3.56 -12.36
CA ALA A 77 4.52 -4.99 -12.61
C ALA A 77 3.04 -5.29 -12.92
N MET A 78 2.09 -4.70 -12.18
CA MET A 78 0.66 -4.87 -12.45
C MET A 78 0.27 -4.34 -13.83
N GLU A 79 0.81 -3.18 -14.23
CA GLU A 79 0.59 -2.62 -15.56
C GLU A 79 1.17 -3.50 -16.65
N PHE A 80 2.39 -4.02 -16.45
CA PHE A 80 3.00 -4.97 -17.37
C PHE A 80 2.12 -6.21 -17.55
N MET A 81 1.66 -6.81 -16.45
CA MET A 81 0.77 -7.99 -16.49
C MET A 81 -0.53 -7.71 -17.23
N ARG A 82 -1.19 -6.56 -16.97
CA ARG A 82 -2.40 -6.15 -17.70
C ARG A 82 -2.17 -6.00 -19.20
N ARG A 83 -1.01 -5.49 -19.61
CA ARG A 83 -0.65 -5.39 -21.04
C ARG A 83 -0.48 -6.77 -21.65
N VAL A 84 0.18 -7.69 -20.96
CA VAL A 84 0.33 -9.09 -21.41
C VAL A 84 -1.02 -9.77 -21.52
N GLU A 85 -1.89 -9.65 -20.51
CA GLU A 85 -3.26 -10.19 -20.53
C GLU A 85 -4.08 -9.64 -21.71
N SER A 86 -4.00 -8.34 -21.97
CA SER A 86 -4.66 -7.70 -23.11
C SER A 86 -4.17 -8.27 -24.45
N GLN A 87 -2.86 -8.43 -24.63
CA GLN A 87 -2.29 -9.04 -25.84
C GLN A 87 -2.75 -10.50 -26.02
N LEU A 88 -2.75 -11.29 -24.94
CA LEU A 88 -3.22 -12.68 -24.97
C LEU A 88 -4.71 -12.77 -25.30
N SER A 89 -5.54 -11.89 -24.73
CA SER A 89 -6.97 -11.86 -25.01
C SER A 89 -7.26 -11.54 -26.49
N SER A 90 -6.53 -10.58 -27.08
CA SER A 90 -6.64 -10.24 -28.50
C SER A 90 -6.29 -11.42 -29.42
N LEU A 91 -5.19 -12.12 -29.13
CA LEU A 91 -4.80 -13.34 -29.85
C LEU A 91 -5.87 -14.43 -29.76
N SER A 92 -6.48 -14.62 -28.58
CA SER A 92 -7.53 -15.62 -28.38
C SER A 92 -8.79 -15.33 -29.21
N ILE A 93 -9.17 -14.05 -29.34
CA ILE A 93 -10.32 -13.61 -30.15
C ILE A 93 -10.02 -13.81 -31.63
N SER A 94 -8.83 -13.41 -32.07
CA SER A 94 -8.40 -13.55 -33.47
C SER A 94 -8.31 -15.02 -33.89
N GLY A 95 -7.79 -15.89 -33.01
CA GLY A 95 -7.75 -17.34 -33.23
C GLY A 95 -9.14 -17.99 -33.28
N ARG A 96 -10.10 -17.52 -32.48
CA ARG A 96 -11.52 -17.94 -32.58
C ARG A 96 -12.14 -17.48 -33.90
N SER A 97 -11.87 -16.24 -34.33
CA SER A 97 -12.36 -15.70 -35.60
C SER A 97 -11.85 -16.51 -36.79
N LEU A 98 -10.55 -16.80 -36.84
CA LEU A 98 -9.96 -17.65 -37.88
C LEU A 98 -10.54 -19.06 -37.87
N ARG A 99 -10.70 -19.68 -36.70
CA ARG A 99 -11.31 -21.00 -36.59
C ARG A 99 -12.76 -21.01 -37.07
N ASN A 100 -13.55 -19.98 -36.76
CA ASN A 100 -14.94 -19.87 -37.20
C ASN A 100 -15.03 -19.70 -38.73
N ILE A 101 -14.13 -18.91 -39.33
CA ILE A 101 -14.02 -18.77 -40.79
C ILE A 101 -13.69 -20.11 -41.45
N LEU A 102 -12.68 -20.82 -40.93
CA LEU A 102 -12.25 -22.12 -41.48
C LEU A 102 -13.26 -23.25 -41.25
N SER A 103 -14.16 -23.12 -40.27
CA SER A 103 -15.21 -24.13 -39.99
C SER A 103 -16.51 -23.90 -40.78
N SER A 104 -16.64 -22.74 -41.47
CA SER A 104 -17.84 -22.35 -42.22
C SER A 104 -17.68 -22.50 -43.74
N GLY A 105 -16.53 -22.98 -44.23
CA GLY A 105 -16.27 -23.33 -45.62
C GLY A 105 -16.11 -24.83 -45.78
#